data_AF-A0A4Q4DCC6-F1
#
_entry.id   AF-A0A4Q4DCC6-F1
#
_cell.length_a   1.000
_cell.length_b   1.000
_cell.length_c   1.000
_cell.angle_alpha   90.00
_cell.angle_beta   90.00
_cell.angle_gamma   90.00
#
_symmetry.space_group_name_H-M   'P 1'
#
loop_
_entity.id
_entity.type
_entity.pdbx_description
1 polymer ?
#
loop_
_entity_poly.entity_id
_entity_poly.type
_entity_poly.pdbx_seq_one_letter_code
_entity_poly.pdbx_strand_id
1 'polypeptide(L)' 'MARDADFYAHGRPENPRLPEDRPRGGGPKGPPPVHSTAWKVMAVAIAIIVIILAGILLFP' A
#
# COMPACT_ATOMS: atom_id res chain seq x y z
N MET A 1 -20.51 -30.24 17.98
CA MET A 1 -20.52 -28.98 17.22
C MET A 1 -20.24 -29.30 15.76
N ALA A 2 -21.29 -29.53 14.96
CA ALA A 2 -21.15 -29.83 13.52
C ALA A 2 -22.45 -29.55 12.73
N ARG A 3 -23.45 -28.87 13.30
CA ARG A 3 -24.78 -28.74 12.67
C ARG A 3 -24.86 -27.62 11.62
N ASP A 4 -23.96 -26.64 11.68
CA ASP A 4 -24.06 -25.46 10.82
C ASP A 4 -23.49 -25.71 9.41
N ALA A 5 -22.49 -26.60 9.29
CA ALA A 5 -21.88 -26.94 8.00
C ALA A 5 -22.85 -27.74 7.09
N ASP A 6 -23.62 -28.66 7.67
CA ASP A 6 -24.57 -29.50 6.95
C ASP A 6 -25.72 -28.69 6.35
N PHE A 7 -26.18 -27.64 7.04
CA PHE A 7 -27.26 -26.77 6.58
C PHE A 7 -26.92 -26.05 5.26
N TYR A 8 -25.66 -25.66 5.06
CA TYR A 8 -25.20 -24.99 3.83
C TYR A 8 -24.72 -25.95 2.74
N ALA A 9 -24.67 -27.25 3.02
CA ALA A 9 -24.29 -28.29 2.06
C ALA A 9 -25.49 -28.78 1.24
N HIS A 10 -26.69 -28.77 1.83
CA HIS A 10 -27.91 -29.20 1.16
C HIS A 10 -28.37 -28.16 0.13
N GLY A 11 -28.23 -28.48 -1.16
CA GLY A 11 -28.76 -27.67 -2.28
C GLY A 11 -27.72 -26.86 -3.06
N ARG A 12 -26.43 -26.99 -2.76
CA ARG A 12 -25.40 -26.46 -3.67
C ARG A 12 -25.28 -27.33 -4.92
N PRO A 13 -25.18 -26.73 -6.12
CA PRO A 13 -24.80 -27.47 -7.31
C PRO A 13 -23.38 -27.99 -7.19
N GLU A 14 -23.07 -29.07 -7.90
CA GLU A 14 -21.74 -29.71 -7.91
C GLU A 14 -20.62 -28.72 -8.29
N ASN A 15 -20.95 -27.70 -9.09
CA ASN A 15 -20.06 -26.58 -9.38
C ASN A 15 -20.66 -25.25 -8.85
N PRO A 16 -20.29 -24.83 -7.62
CA PRO A 16 -20.80 -23.61 -7.02
C PRO A 16 -20.08 -22.34 -7.50
N ARG A 17 -19.11 -22.45 -8.41
CA ARG A 17 -18.36 -21.30 -8.93
C ARG A 17 -19.05 -20.78 -10.18
N LEU A 18 -19.49 -19.53 -10.12
CA LEU A 18 -20.05 -18.84 -11.26
C LEU A 18 -18.93 -18.21 -12.11
N PRO A 19 -19.07 -18.11 -13.45
CA PRO A 19 -18.14 -17.36 -14.29
C PRO A 19 -17.97 -15.89 -13.84
N GLU A 20 -19.01 -15.34 -13.21
CA GLU A 20 -19.06 -14.00 -12.66
C GLU A 20 -18.34 -13.87 -11.31
N ASP A 21 -17.97 -14.99 -10.65
CA ASP A 21 -17.15 -15.04 -9.43
C ASP A 21 -15.68 -14.73 -9.73
N ARG A 22 -15.44 -13.60 -10.40
CA ARG A 22 -14.12 -13.00 -10.47
C ARG A 22 -13.74 -12.44 -9.09
N PRO A 23 -12.45 -12.48 -8.70
CA PRO A 23 -12.01 -11.89 -7.45
C PRO A 23 -12.48 -10.42 -7.35
N ARG A 24 -13.34 -10.13 -6.37
CA ARG A 24 -13.76 -8.75 -6.07
C ARG A 24 -12.62 -8.02 -5.36
N GLY A 25 -11.66 -7.54 -6.13
CA GLY A 25 -10.51 -6.77 -5.65
C GLY A 25 -9.38 -7.67 -5.13
N GLY A 26 -8.34 -7.85 -5.94
CA GLY A 26 -7.19 -8.64 -5.52
C GLY A 26 -6.08 -8.81 -6.56
N GLY A 27 -5.93 -7.87 -7.49
CA GLY A 27 -4.66 -7.77 -8.22
C GLY A 27 -3.59 -7.28 -7.23
N PRO A 28 -2.33 -7.77 -7.31
CA PRO A 28 -1.28 -7.27 -6.44
C PRO A 28 -1.25 -5.74 -6.54
N LYS A 29 -1.46 -5.07 -5.41
CA LYS A 29 -1.15 -3.65 -5.30
C LYS A 29 0.33 -3.55 -5.65
N GLY A 30 0.63 -3.00 -6.83
CA GLY A 30 2.02 -2.69 -7.19
C GLY A 30 2.67 -1.91 -6.05
N PRO A 31 4.01 -1.91 -5.96
CA PRO A 31 4.70 -1.18 -4.90
C PRO A 31 4.13 0.24 -4.82
N PRO A 32 3.80 0.74 -3.61
CA PRO A 32 3.22 2.07 -3.47
C PRO A 32 4.11 3.09 -4.19
N PRO A 33 3.53 4.07 -4.91
CA PRO A 33 4.31 5.05 -5.64
C PRO A 33 5.28 5.71 -4.66
N VAL A 34 6.57 5.45 -4.87
CA VAL A 34 7.63 5.81 -3.93
C VAL A 34 7.84 7.32 -4.01
N HIS A 35 7.06 8.08 -3.24
CA HIS A 35 7.41 9.32 -2.53
C HIS A 35 8.39 10.31 -3.23
N SER A 36 8.32 10.50 -4.54
CA SER A 36 9.23 11.37 -5.29
C SER A 36 9.22 12.82 -4.79
N THR A 37 8.07 13.29 -4.32
CA THR A 37 7.91 14.62 -3.71
C THR A 37 8.61 14.73 -2.35
N ALA A 38 8.58 13.69 -1.52
CA ALA A 38 9.24 13.74 -0.21
C ALA A 38 10.76 13.75 -0.34
N TRP A 39 11.31 13.03 -1.32
CA TRP A 39 12.74 13.11 -1.62
C TRP A 39 13.17 14.51 -2.05
N LYS A 40 12.36 15.20 -2.86
CA LYS A 40 12.63 16.60 -3.25
C LYS A 40 12.58 17.55 -2.05
N VAL A 41 11.56 17.44 -1.20
CA VAL A 41 11.44 18.28 0.01
C VAL A 41 12.61 18.04 0.96
N MET A 42 12.99 16.78 1.16
CA MET A 42 14.13 16.41 2.00
C MET A 42 15.44 16.97 1.45
N ALA A 43 15.68 16.88 0.14
CA ALA A 43 16.88 17.45 -0.49
C ALA A 43 16.97 18.97 -0.30
N VAL A 44 15.85 19.68 -0.45
CA VAL A 44 15.79 21.15 -0.22
C VAL A 44 16.06 21.48 1.24
N ALA A 45 15.46 20.76 2.19
CA ALA A 45 15.69 20.98 3.62
C ALA A 45 17.18 20.79 3.99
N ILE A 46 17.81 19.73 3.48
CA ILE A 46 19.24 19.47 3.70
C ILE A 46 20.08 20.62 3.12
N ALA A 47 19.77 21.09 1.92
CA ALA A 47 20.50 22.20 1.30
C ALA A 47 20.42 23.49 2.13
N ILE A 48 19.25 23.81 2.69
CA ILE A 48 19.07 24.99 3.56
C ILE A 48 19.92 24.87 4.82
N ILE A 49 19.94 23.70 5.47
CA ILE A 49 20.75 23.46 6.66
C ILE A 49 22.24 23.67 6.36
N VAL A 50 22.73 23.14 5.23
CA VAL A 50 24.13 23.31 4.80
C VAL A 50 24.48 24.77 4.59
N ILE A 51 23.59 25.55 3.96
CA ILE A 51 23.80 27.00 3.75
C ILE A 51 23.88 27.74 5.08
N ILE A 52 22.98 27.44 6.02
CA ILE A 52 22.99 28.07 7.35
C ILE A 52 24.30 27.75 8.09
N LEU A 53 24.70 26.47 8.11
CA LEU A 53 25.95 26.04 8.75
C LEU A 53 27.17 26.69 8.11
N ALA A 54 27.21 26.78 6.78
CA ALA A 54 28.27 27.45 6.06
C ALA A 54 28.32 28.95 6.38
N GLY A 55 27.17 29.62 6.50
CA GLY A 55 27.09 31.02 6.91
C GLY A 55 27.65 31.25 8.31
N ILE A 56 27.28 30.40 9.28
CA ILE A 56 27.80 30.47 10.66
C ILE A 56 29.32 30.23 10.69
N LEU A 57 29.82 29.28 9.89
CA LEU A 57 31.25 28.98 9.81
C LEU A 57 32.07 30.09 9.12
N LEU A 58 31.51 30.70 8.07
CA LEU A 58 32.19 31.73 7.27
C LEU A 58 32.16 33.10 7.95
N PHE A 59 31.13 33.37 8.76
CA PHE A 59 30.93 34.60 9.53
C PHE A 59 30.70 34.28 11.01
N PRO A 60 31.76 33.88 11.75
CA PRO A 60 31.66 33.57 13.17
C PRO A 60 31.38 34.81 14.04
#